data_AF-A0A379MPN9-F1
#
_entry.id   AF-A0A379MPN9-F1
#
_cell.length_a   1.000
_cell.length_b   1.000
_cell.length_c   1.000
_cell.angle_alpha   90.00
_cell.angle_beta   90.00
_cell.angle_gamma   90.00
#
_symmetry.space_group_name_H-M   'P 1'
#
loop_
_entity.id
_entity.type
_entity.pdbx_description
1 polymer ?
#
loop_
_entity_poly.entity_id
_entity_poly.type
_entity_poly.pdbx_seq_one_letter_code
_entity_poly.pdbx_strand_id
1 'polypeptide(L)' 'MKATAIYMKFDANPFNVRPGDYKQITGLLPAGLSDELIASYAKDAVPEGYVFVGIERDGTGTDA' A
#
# COMPACT_ATOMS: atom_id res chain seq x y z
N MET A 1 -5.00 -11.41 -8.46
CA MET A 1 -3.63 -11.00 -8.07
C MET A 1 -3.61 -10.58 -6.61
N LYS A 2 -2.46 -10.66 -5.95
CA LYS A 2 -2.28 -10.21 -4.57
C LYS A 2 -1.54 -8.86 -4.59
N ALA A 3 -2.06 -7.90 -3.84
CA ALA A 3 -1.43 -6.60 -3.67
C ALA A 3 -1.50 -6.16 -2.20
N THR A 4 -0.48 -5.47 -1.73
CA THR A 4 -0.35 -4.96 -0.36
C THR A 4 -0.31 -3.45 -0.42
N ALA A 5 -1.34 -2.79 0.11
CA ALA A 5 -1.33 -1.35 0.32
C ALA A 5 -0.51 -1.02 1.56
N ILE A 6 0.34 0.00 1.45
CA ILE A 6 1.18 0.51 2.53
C ILE A 6 0.64 1.87 2.96
N TYR A 7 0.43 2.00 4.25
CA TYR A 7 0.00 3.21 4.92
C TYR A 7 1.03 3.63 5.96
N MET A 8 1.27 4.92 6.10
CA MET A 8 2.18 5.52 7.08
C MET A 8 1.39 6.46 7.98
N LYS A 9 1.66 6.54 9.29
CA LYS A 9 1.05 7.57 10.14
C LYS A 9 1.40 8.96 9.62
N PHE A 10 0.47 9.91 9.73
CA PHE A 10 0.68 11.26 9.19
C PHE A 10 1.86 12.01 9.84
N ASP A 11 2.25 11.63 11.06
CA ASP A 11 3.33 12.24 11.85
C ASP A 11 4.60 11.37 11.93
N ALA A 12 4.63 10.22 11.24
CA ALA A 12 5.80 9.35 11.24
C ALA A 12 6.94 9.93 10.41
N ASN A 13 8.18 9.66 10.86
CA ASN A 13 9.37 9.98 10.09
C ASN A 13 9.78 8.76 9.25
N PRO A 14 9.77 8.84 7.90
CA PRO A 14 10.09 7.71 7.04
C PRO A 14 11.54 7.22 7.17
N PHE A 15 12.45 8.05 7.72
CA PHE A 15 13.85 7.70 7.95
C PHE A 15 14.13 7.27 9.41
N ASN A 16 13.11 7.26 10.28
CA ASN A 16 13.23 6.83 11.68
C ASN A 16 11.95 6.07 12.11
N VAL A 17 11.79 4.87 11.55
CA VAL A 17 10.57 4.08 11.66
C VAL A 17 10.44 3.43 13.04
N ARG A 18 9.25 3.57 13.65
CA ARG A 18 8.88 2.91 14.90
C ARG A 18 7.82 1.84 14.68
N PRO A 19 7.69 0.87 15.61
CA PRO A 19 6.59 -0.09 15.59
C PRO A 19 5.22 0.62 15.52
N GLY A 20 4.43 0.27 14.50
CA GLY A 20 3.10 0.82 14.27
C GLY A 20 3.03 2.10 13.42
N ASP A 21 4.17 2.68 13.03
CA ASP A 21 4.20 3.81 12.09
C ASP A 21 3.68 3.43 10.71
N TYR A 22 3.84 2.17 10.33
CA TYR A 22 3.32 1.63 9.08
C TYR A 22 2.24 0.58 9.33
N LYS A 23 1.25 0.57 8.44
CA LYS A 23 0.27 -0.51 8.30
C LYS A 23 0.37 -1.05 6.88
N GLN A 24 0.43 -2.37 6.77
CA GLN A 24 0.38 -3.08 5.51
C GLN A 24 -0.91 -3.88 5.46
N ILE A 25 -1.70 -3.70 4.41
CA ILE A 25 -2.97 -4.41 4.23
C ILE A 25 -2.94 -5.10 2.87
N THR A 26 -3.01 -6.42 2.90
CA THR A 26 -3.03 -7.25 1.69
C THR A 26 -4.46 -7.56 1.26
N GLY A 27 -4.77 -7.27 0.00
CA GLY A 27 -6.02 -7.65 -0.65
C GLY A 27 -5.80 -8.67 -1.78
N LEU A 28 -6.84 -9.47 -2.03
CA LEU A 28 -6.98 -10.25 -3.26
C LEU A 28 -7.83 -9.44 -4.25
N LEU A 29 -7.29 -9.22 -5.44
CA LEU A 29 -7.88 -8.37 -6.46
C LEU A 29 -8.12 -9.17 -7.73
N PRO A 30 -9.21 -8.89 -8.49
CA PRO A 30 -9.39 -9.41 -9.84
C PRO A 30 -8.13 -9.23 -10.71
N ALA A 31 -7.81 -10.23 -11.52
CA ALA A 31 -6.74 -10.10 -12.50
C ALA A 31 -7.13 -9.07 -13.57
N GLY A 32 -6.19 -8.22 -13.99
CA GLY A 32 -6.41 -7.22 -15.04
C GLY A 32 -6.93 -5.86 -14.54
N LEU A 33 -7.06 -5.65 -13.23
CA LEU A 33 -7.28 -4.30 -12.69
C LEU A 33 -6.07 -3.40 -12.99
N SER A 34 -6.34 -2.18 -13.43
CA SER A 34 -5.30 -1.19 -13.68
C SER A 34 -4.69 -0.68 -12.39
N ASP A 35 -3.44 -0.22 -12.48
CA ASP A 35 -2.70 0.32 -11.35
C ASP A 35 -3.39 1.49 -10.67
N GLU A 36 -4.00 2.35 -11.48
CA GLU A 36 -4.76 3.49 -11.03
C GLU A 36 -5.98 3.08 -10.19
N LEU A 37 -6.70 2.04 -10.62
CA LEU A 37 -7.89 1.59 -9.91
C LEU A 37 -7.54 0.88 -8.61
N ILE A 38 -6.45 0.10 -8.60
CA ILE A 38 -5.90 -0.50 -7.37
C ILE A 38 -5.45 0.59 -6.39
N ALA A 39 -4.76 1.63 -6.88
CA ALA A 39 -4.37 2.78 -6.07
C ALA A 39 -5.57 3.56 -5.53
N SER A 40 -6.65 3.70 -6.31
CA SER A 40 -7.90 4.32 -5.85
C SER A 40 -8.49 3.55 -4.67
N TYR A 41 -8.65 2.23 -4.79
CA TYR A 41 -9.16 1.41 -3.67
C TYR A 41 -8.28 1.53 -2.43
N ALA A 42 -6.95 1.55 -2.60
CA ALA A 42 -6.04 1.70 -1.48
C ALA A 42 -6.18 3.08 -0.80
N LYS A 43 -6.36 4.16 -1.58
CA LYS A 43 -6.59 5.52 -1.06
C LYS A 43 -7.94 5.65 -0.34
N ASP A 44 -8.98 5.02 -0.86
CA ASP A 44 -10.31 5.03 -0.24
C ASP A 44 -10.34 4.26 1.09
N ALA A 45 -9.43 3.29 1.25
CA ALA A 45 -9.31 2.45 2.43
C ALA A 45 -8.26 2.92 3.46
N VAL A 46 -7.77 4.16 3.35
CA VAL A 46 -6.75 4.70 4.29
C VAL A 46 -7.29 4.67 5.72
N PRO A 47 -6.59 4.00 6.67
CA PRO A 47 -6.99 4.00 8.07
C PRO A 47 -6.89 5.40 8.69
N GLU A 48 -7.75 5.70 9.66
CA GLU A 48 -7.68 6.95 10.42
C GLU A 48 -6.30 7.16 11.04
N GLY A 49 -5.74 8.36 10.86
CA GLY A 49 -4.41 8.72 11.34
C GLY A 49 -3.26 8.27 10.42
N TYR A 50 -3.56 7.69 9.26
CA TYR A 50 -2.56 7.26 8.29
C TYR A 50 -2.72 8.00 6.94
N VAL A 51 -1.71 7.88 6.09
CA VAL A 51 -1.66 8.34 4.71
C VAL A 51 -1.25 7.19 3.81
N PHE A 52 -1.80 7.14 2.61
CA PHE A 52 -1.39 6.18 1.58
C PHE A 52 0.00 6.53 1.05
N VAL A 53 0.93 5.57 1.04
CA VAL A 53 2.31 5.79 0.57
C VAL A 53 2.74 4.87 -0.57
N GLY A 54 2.05 3.76 -0.81
CA GLY A 54 2.38 2.89 -1.93
C GLY A 54 1.63 1.57 -1.95
N ILE A 55 1.85 0.81 -3.01
CA ILE A 55 1.37 -0.56 -3.18
C ILE A 55 2.54 -1.45 -3.57
N GLU A 56 2.68 -2.57 -2.88
CA GLU A 56 3.54 -3.68 -3.28
C GLU A 56 2.70 -4.77 -3.94
N ARG A 57 3.27 -5.45 -4.93
CA ARG A 57 2.60 -6.55 -5.63
C ARG A 57 3.46 -7.79 -5.61
N ASP A 58 2.82 -8.91 -5.30
CA ASP A 58 3.42 -10.22 -5.53
C ASP A 58 3.23 -10.55 -7.02
N GLY A 59 4.16 -10.11 -7.85
CA GLY A 59 4.11 -10.30 -9.31
C GLY A 59 5.42 -9.95 -9.99
N THR A 60 6.33 -10.94 -10.03
CA THR A 60 7.50 -11.06 -10.93
C THR A 60 8.30 -9.79 -11.16
N GLY A 61 9.38 -9.63 -10.39
CA GLY A 61 10.52 -8.86 -10.84
C GLY A 61 11.00 -9.42 -12.18
N THR A 62 10.70 -8.70 -13.26
CA THR A 62 11.72 -8.46 -14.28
C THR A 62 12.33 -7.13 -13.90
N ASP A 63 13.39 -7.21 -13.09
CA ASP A 63 14.42 -6.18 -13.08
C ASP A 63 14.88 -5.99 -14.53
N ALA A 64 14.87 -4.73 -14.96
CA ALA A 64 15.44 -4.26 -16.21
C ALA A 64 16.97 -4.23 -16.13
#